data_AF-A0A2D7W7G9-F1
#
_entry.id   AF-A0A2D7W7G9-F1
#
_cell.length_a   1.000
_cell.length_b   1.000
_cell.length_c   1.000
_cell.angle_alpha   90.00
_cell.angle_beta   90.00
_cell.angle_gamma   90.00
#
_symmetry.space_group_name_H-M   'P 1'
#
loop_
_entity.id
_entity.type
_entity.pdbx_description
1 polymer ?
#
loop_
_entity_poly.entity_id
_entity_poly.type
_entity_poly.pdbx_seq_one_letter_code
_entity_poly.pdbx_strand_id
1 'polypeptide(L)'
;MDDENLFQVNKNPIFRTRVPVLALLMPLFLSLFSPMAQFSVEVQAQENPAGVSPEDIWSQDYINQVFPWGQHGNPDLTQFRDYYDYFSMKERMQTLAAYYPEFLQFHEGLLGGVNARGVQMTLDDYKGWHYNHPSPWIKITGNVQGGDYNPFNDDDGNYADRPDVMLVGNHHAREWMSYEVPMFFLETVAHYYGKAGIDNDGDGL
;
A
#
# COMPACT_ATOMS: atom_id res chain seq x y z
N MET A 1 38.03 -50.72 -72.11
CA MET A 1 37.35 -51.94 -71.63
C MET A 1 37.64 -52.02 -70.14
N ASP A 2 36.72 -51.76 -69.23
CA ASP A 2 35.28 -51.52 -69.34
C ASP A 2 34.85 -50.57 -68.21
N ASP A 3 33.80 -49.80 -68.50
CA ASP A 3 32.97 -49.10 -67.52
C ASP A 3 32.41 -50.11 -66.51
N GLU A 4 32.22 -49.64 -65.26
CA GLU A 4 31.18 -50.03 -64.29
C GLU A 4 31.73 -49.87 -62.87
N ASN A 5 31.59 -48.69 -62.29
CA ASN A 5 31.40 -48.52 -60.84
C ASN A 5 30.57 -47.25 -60.59
N LEU A 6 29.31 -47.36 -61.00
CA LEU A 6 28.20 -46.55 -60.54
C LEU A 6 27.94 -46.82 -59.04
N PHE A 7 27.48 -45.80 -58.33
CA PHE A 7 26.98 -45.79 -56.94
C PHE A 7 27.99 -45.72 -55.79
N GLN A 8 28.69 -44.59 -55.68
CA GLN A 8 29.13 -44.08 -54.37
C GLN A 8 27.94 -43.38 -53.68
N VAL A 9 27.13 -44.15 -52.96
CA VAL A 9 26.08 -43.62 -52.07
C VAL A 9 26.77 -42.94 -50.88
N ASN A 10 26.75 -41.61 -50.88
CA ASN A 10 27.20 -40.79 -49.77
C ASN A 10 26.26 -40.98 -48.56
N LYS A 11 26.62 -41.87 -47.63
CA LYS A 11 25.92 -42.01 -46.34
C LYS A 11 26.62 -41.09 -45.33
N ASN A 12 26.10 -39.88 -45.18
CA ASN A 12 26.45 -39.03 -44.03
C ASN A 12 26.09 -39.80 -42.73
N PRO A 13 27.02 -40.03 -41.79
CA PRO A 13 26.65 -40.49 -40.47
C PRO A 13 25.95 -39.32 -39.76
N ILE A 14 24.66 -39.49 -39.47
CA ILE A 14 23.91 -38.65 -38.55
C ILE A 14 24.65 -38.71 -37.20
N PHE A 15 25.34 -37.63 -36.83
CA PHE A 15 25.90 -37.47 -35.49
C PHE A 15 24.74 -37.38 -34.51
N ARG A 16 24.40 -38.52 -33.92
CA ARG A 16 23.43 -38.62 -32.83
C ARG A 16 24.12 -38.11 -31.58
N THR A 17 24.02 -36.82 -31.30
CA THR A 17 24.54 -36.22 -30.08
C THR A 17 23.80 -36.84 -28.89
N ARG A 18 24.43 -37.80 -28.21
CA ARG A 18 23.88 -38.42 -27.00
C ARG A 18 24.00 -37.38 -25.89
N VAL A 19 22.95 -36.61 -25.66
CA VAL A 19 22.85 -35.77 -24.46
C VAL A 19 22.83 -36.74 -23.27
N PRO A 20 23.80 -36.66 -22.34
CA PRO A 20 23.82 -37.56 -21.20
C PRO A 20 22.55 -37.32 -20.38
N VAL A 21 21.88 -38.40 -19.94
CA VAL A 21 20.64 -38.35 -19.16
C VAL A 21 20.76 -37.42 -17.94
N LEU A 22 21.96 -37.31 -17.38
CA LEU A 22 22.29 -36.38 -16.30
C LEU A 22 22.05 -34.90 -16.65
N ALA A 23 22.33 -34.49 -17.90
CA ALA A 23 22.10 -33.12 -18.36
C ALA A 23 20.60 -32.82 -18.58
N LEU A 24 19.81 -33.83 -18.93
CA LEU A 24 18.35 -33.71 -19.04
C LEU A 24 17.66 -33.65 -17.66
N LEU A 25 18.25 -34.27 -16.64
CA LEU A 25 17.75 -34.25 -15.27
C LEU A 25 18.25 -33.05 -14.45
N MET A 26 19.26 -32.31 -14.94
CA MET A 26 19.83 -31.16 -14.24
C MET A 26 18.80 -30.10 -13.84
N PRO A 27 17.82 -29.71 -14.69
CA PRO A 27 16.78 -28.76 -14.31
C PRO A 27 15.89 -29.27 -13.18
N LEU A 28 15.62 -30.59 -13.15
CA LEU A 28 14.83 -31.23 -12.09
C LEU A 28 15.62 -31.30 -10.77
N PHE A 29 16.92 -31.59 -10.84
CA PHE A 29 17.80 -31.54 -9.67
C PHE A 29 17.95 -30.11 -9.14
N LEU A 30 18.09 -29.12 -10.02
CA LEU A 30 18.07 -27.72 -9.63
C LEU A 30 16.73 -27.33 -8.99
N SER A 31 15.58 -27.76 -9.52
CA SER A 31 14.27 -27.42 -8.94
C SER A 31 13.95 -28.14 -7.62
N LEU A 32 14.43 -29.38 -7.43
CA LEU A 32 14.17 -30.14 -6.21
C LEU A 32 15.13 -29.79 -5.07
N PHE A 33 16.36 -29.35 -5.39
CA PHE A 33 17.39 -29.05 -4.41
C PHE A 33 17.67 -27.55 -4.24
N SER A 34 17.18 -26.65 -5.12
CA SER A 34 17.27 -25.20 -4.88
C SER A 34 16.53 -24.73 -3.62
N PRO A 35 15.36 -25.29 -3.24
CA PRO A 35 14.69 -24.87 -2.01
C PRO A 35 15.57 -25.16 -0.78
N MET A 36 16.29 -26.28 -0.78
CA MET A 36 17.18 -26.67 0.32
C MET A 36 18.41 -25.76 0.45
N ALA A 37 18.89 -25.18 -0.66
CA ALA A 37 19.96 -24.20 -0.64
C ALA A 37 19.47 -22.82 -0.16
N GLN A 38 18.21 -22.46 -0.43
CA GLN A 38 17.62 -21.20 0.05
C GLN A 38 17.36 -21.24 1.56
N PHE A 39 16.96 -22.39 2.12
CA PHE A 39 16.78 -22.55 3.58
C PHE A 39 18.09 -22.51 4.39
N SER A 40 19.25 -22.74 3.76
CA SER A 40 20.54 -22.76 4.47
C SER A 40 21.39 -21.52 4.23
N VAL A 41 21.27 -20.85 3.08
CA VAL A 41 22.13 -19.69 2.74
C VAL A 41 21.58 -18.36 3.27
N GLU A 42 20.27 -18.20 3.42
CA GLU A 42 19.69 -16.98 4.03
C GLU A 42 19.85 -16.94 5.57
N VAL A 43 20.13 -18.07 6.21
CA VAL A 43 20.28 -18.19 7.68
C VAL A 43 21.74 -18.14 8.14
N GLN A 44 22.73 -18.36 7.26
CA GLN A 44 24.14 -18.52 7.67
C GLN A 44 25.04 -17.29 7.42
N ALA A 45 24.60 -16.27 6.68
CA ALA A 45 25.40 -15.06 6.42
C ALA A 45 25.15 -13.92 7.43
N GLN A 46 24.15 -14.06 8.28
CA GLN A 46 23.94 -13.21 9.44
C GLN A 46 24.10 -14.11 10.65
N GLU A 47 25.20 -13.96 11.38
CA GLU A 47 25.28 -14.52 12.74
C GLU A 47 24.13 -13.91 13.54
N ASN A 48 22.96 -14.54 13.53
CA ASN A 48 21.94 -14.25 14.52
C ASN A 48 22.58 -14.61 15.85
N PRO A 49 22.83 -13.65 16.76
CA PRO A 49 23.20 -14.00 18.12
C PRO A 49 22.12 -14.97 18.60
N ALA A 50 22.54 -16.18 18.98
CA ALA A 50 21.61 -17.20 19.44
C ALA A 50 20.78 -16.61 20.60
N GLY A 51 19.49 -16.32 20.35
CA GLY A 51 18.57 -15.81 21.38
C GLY A 51 17.77 -14.53 21.08
N VAL A 52 17.45 -14.20 19.84
CA VAL A 52 16.43 -13.16 19.57
C VAL A 52 15.51 -13.64 18.44
N SER A 53 14.47 -14.36 18.81
CA SER A 53 13.32 -14.59 17.93
C SER A 53 12.61 -13.25 17.66
N PRO A 54 11.87 -13.07 16.55
CA PRO A 54 11.08 -11.85 16.33
C PRO A 54 10.21 -11.48 17.54
N GLU A 55 9.70 -12.49 18.26
CA GLU A 55 8.94 -12.37 19.51
C GLU A 55 9.73 -11.80 20.69
N ASP A 56 11.07 -11.83 20.64
CA ASP A 56 11.95 -11.24 21.64
C ASP A 56 12.30 -9.76 21.34
N ILE A 57 11.96 -9.26 20.14
CA ILE A 57 12.26 -7.87 19.71
C ILE A 57 10.97 -7.07 19.55
N TRP A 58 9.99 -7.62 18.84
CA TRP A 58 8.76 -6.91 18.49
C TRP A 58 7.59 -7.37 19.35
N SER A 59 6.64 -6.47 19.58
CA SER A 59 5.40 -6.84 20.26
C SER A 59 4.64 -7.90 19.45
N GLN A 60 3.89 -8.76 20.16
CA GLN A 60 3.07 -9.78 19.52
C GLN A 60 2.08 -9.14 18.53
N ASP A 61 1.54 -7.96 18.85
CA ASP A 61 0.63 -7.23 17.95
C ASP A 61 1.35 -6.82 16.65
N TYR A 62 2.57 -6.29 16.73
CA TYR A 62 3.36 -5.93 15.56
C TYR A 62 3.66 -7.14 14.67
N ILE A 63 4.08 -8.26 15.25
CA ILE A 63 4.40 -9.50 14.52
C ILE A 63 3.17 -10.03 13.77
N ASN A 64 1.99 -9.92 14.39
CA ASN A 64 0.74 -10.38 13.79
C ASN A 64 0.03 -9.31 12.95
N GLN A 65 0.67 -8.16 12.71
CA GLN A 65 0.11 -7.02 11.96
C GLN A 65 -1.25 -6.58 12.54
N VAL A 66 -1.37 -6.62 13.86
CA VAL A 66 -2.53 -6.14 14.60
C VAL A 66 -2.28 -4.70 14.97
N PHE A 67 -3.02 -3.80 14.35
CA PHE A 67 -2.94 -2.38 14.63
C PHE A 67 -3.79 -2.02 15.86
N PRO A 68 -3.37 -1.01 16.66
CA PRO A 68 -4.01 -0.67 17.94
C PRO A 68 -5.34 0.10 17.79
N TRP A 69 -5.88 0.19 16.58
CA TRP A 69 -7.15 0.84 16.25
C TRP A 69 -8.18 -0.18 15.74
N GLY A 70 -9.31 0.30 15.21
CA GLY A 70 -10.38 -0.57 14.70
C GLY A 70 -11.47 -0.95 15.71
N GLN A 71 -11.52 -0.29 16.88
CA GLN A 71 -12.61 -0.48 17.86
C GLN A 71 -14.01 -0.19 17.28
N HIS A 72 -14.08 0.64 16.23
CA HIS A 72 -15.31 1.07 15.60
C HIS A 72 -15.25 0.82 14.09
N GLY A 73 -15.79 -0.30 13.63
CA GLY A 73 -15.88 -0.59 12.19
C GLY A 73 -15.64 -2.06 11.87
N ASN A 74 -15.52 -2.34 10.58
CA ASN A 74 -15.17 -3.68 10.11
C ASN A 74 -13.68 -3.97 10.41
N PRO A 75 -13.35 -5.04 11.17
CA PRO A 75 -11.98 -5.43 11.45
C PRO A 75 -11.15 -5.70 10.18
N ASP A 76 -11.75 -6.25 9.12
CA ASP A 76 -11.00 -6.55 7.89
C ASP A 76 -10.51 -5.27 7.21
N LEU A 77 -11.34 -4.23 7.18
CA LEU A 77 -10.99 -2.90 6.65
C LEU A 77 -10.01 -2.16 7.57
N THR A 78 -10.34 -2.05 8.86
CA THR A 78 -9.55 -1.25 9.81
C THR A 78 -8.18 -1.86 10.13
N GLN A 79 -8.03 -3.17 9.93
CA GLN A 79 -6.75 -3.85 10.00
C GLN A 79 -6.06 -3.96 8.62
N PHE A 80 -6.58 -3.29 7.59
CA PHE A 80 -6.03 -3.26 6.22
C PHE A 80 -5.84 -4.65 5.59
N ARG A 81 -6.77 -5.55 5.89
CA ARG A 81 -6.86 -6.91 5.34
C ARG A 81 -7.75 -6.98 4.09
N ASP A 82 -8.53 -5.92 3.85
CA ASP A 82 -9.34 -5.72 2.66
C ASP A 82 -9.35 -4.23 2.26
N TYR A 83 -9.71 -3.94 1.02
CA TYR A 83 -9.74 -2.59 0.49
C TYR A 83 -11.03 -1.87 0.87
N TYR A 84 -10.93 -0.60 1.21
CA TYR A 84 -12.11 0.24 1.31
C TYR A 84 -12.71 0.48 -0.08
N ASP A 85 -14.03 0.44 -0.15
CA ASP A 85 -14.78 1.02 -1.25
C ASP A 85 -15.15 2.47 -0.92
N TYR A 86 -15.78 3.16 -1.85
CA TYR A 86 -16.20 4.55 -1.64
C TYR A 86 -17.04 4.73 -0.36
N PHE A 87 -18.00 3.85 -0.13
CA PHE A 87 -18.98 3.98 0.95
C PHE A 87 -18.34 3.64 2.30
N SER A 88 -17.57 2.55 2.37
CA SER A 88 -16.90 2.16 3.60
C SER A 88 -15.77 3.11 3.97
N MET A 89 -15.03 3.66 2.98
CA MET A 89 -14.03 4.70 3.21
C MET A 89 -14.69 5.96 3.78
N LYS A 90 -15.76 6.44 3.11
CA LYS A 90 -16.53 7.60 3.55
C LYS A 90 -17.05 7.41 4.98
N GLU A 91 -17.71 6.29 5.25
CA GLU A 91 -18.26 5.97 6.57
C GLU A 91 -17.16 5.97 7.63
N ARG A 92 -15.99 5.40 7.33
CA ARG A 92 -14.87 5.38 8.26
C ARG A 92 -14.32 6.77 8.54
N MET A 93 -14.14 7.59 7.50
CA MET A 93 -13.71 8.98 7.64
C MET A 93 -14.70 9.80 8.49
N GLN A 94 -16.00 9.66 8.24
CA GLN A 94 -17.05 10.29 9.06
C GLN A 94 -17.00 9.83 10.51
N THR A 95 -16.81 8.53 10.73
CA THR A 95 -16.68 7.93 12.06
C THR A 95 -15.49 8.54 12.80
N LEU A 96 -14.32 8.62 12.16
CA LEU A 96 -13.13 9.22 12.77
C LEU A 96 -13.35 10.69 13.11
N ALA A 97 -13.94 11.49 12.21
CA ALA A 97 -14.26 12.89 12.49
C ALA A 97 -15.26 13.06 13.65
N ALA A 98 -16.19 12.13 13.83
CA ALA A 98 -17.13 12.15 14.94
C ALA A 98 -16.48 11.80 16.29
N TYR A 99 -15.50 10.90 16.31
CA TYR A 99 -14.78 10.51 17.53
C TYR A 99 -13.66 11.47 17.92
N TYR A 100 -13.07 12.18 16.95
CA TYR A 100 -11.96 13.11 17.15
C TYR A 100 -12.28 14.52 16.60
N PRO A 101 -13.40 15.15 17.01
CA PRO A 101 -13.88 16.41 16.44
C PRO A 101 -13.00 17.63 16.75
N GLU A 102 -12.06 17.49 17.68
CA GLU A 102 -11.15 18.56 18.09
C GLU A 102 -10.03 18.81 17.07
N PHE A 103 -9.67 17.81 16.25
CA PHE A 103 -8.66 17.96 15.21
C PHE A 103 -9.00 17.36 13.84
N LEU A 104 -10.11 16.61 13.72
CA LEU A 104 -10.60 16.07 12.45
C LEU A 104 -11.94 16.71 12.06
N GLN A 105 -12.08 17.06 10.79
CA GLN A 105 -13.36 17.48 10.19
C GLN A 105 -13.53 16.77 8.84
N PHE A 106 -14.67 16.11 8.67
CA PHE A 106 -15.01 15.40 7.43
C PHE A 106 -15.69 16.32 6.44
N HIS A 107 -15.33 16.15 5.17
CA HIS A 107 -15.88 16.87 4.03
C HIS A 107 -16.15 15.91 2.86
N GLU A 108 -17.13 16.25 2.04
CA GLU A 108 -17.49 15.47 0.85
C GLU A 108 -17.63 16.40 -0.37
N GLY A 109 -16.60 16.36 -1.22
CA GLY A 109 -16.43 17.26 -2.36
C GLY A 109 -15.91 18.63 -1.95
N LEU A 110 -15.91 19.57 -2.90
CA LEU A 110 -15.60 20.97 -2.69
C LEU A 110 -16.82 21.79 -3.05
N LEU A 111 -17.18 22.77 -2.23
CA LEU A 111 -18.38 23.59 -2.44
C LEU A 111 -18.30 24.37 -3.76
N GLY A 112 -17.09 24.78 -4.13
CA GLY A 112 -16.81 25.48 -5.38
C GLY A 112 -16.88 27.00 -5.21
N GLY A 113 -16.86 27.71 -6.33
CA GLY A 113 -16.62 29.16 -6.36
C GLY A 113 -15.68 29.53 -7.49
N VAL A 114 -15.21 30.77 -7.50
CA VAL A 114 -14.22 31.21 -8.50
C VAL A 114 -12.84 30.73 -8.08
N ASN A 115 -12.26 29.81 -8.84
CA ASN A 115 -10.92 29.31 -8.55
C ASN A 115 -9.83 30.35 -8.87
N ALA A 116 -8.58 30.06 -8.53
CA ALA A 116 -7.43 30.95 -8.79
C ALA A 116 -7.21 31.28 -10.29
N ARG A 117 -7.85 30.56 -11.21
CA ARG A 117 -7.82 30.84 -12.67
C ARG A 117 -8.99 31.70 -13.14
N GLY A 118 -9.85 32.19 -12.23
CA GLY A 118 -11.02 32.99 -12.57
C GLY A 118 -12.19 32.18 -13.13
N VAL A 119 -12.16 30.85 -13.01
CA VAL A 119 -13.23 29.97 -13.51
C VAL A 119 -14.20 29.66 -12.38
N GLN A 120 -15.49 29.85 -12.65
CA GLN A 120 -16.56 29.41 -11.75
C GLN A 120 -16.60 27.89 -11.71
N MET A 121 -16.51 27.34 -10.51
CA MET A 121 -16.58 25.91 -10.23
C MET A 121 -17.77 25.62 -9.30
N THR A 122 -18.21 24.39 -9.30
CA THR A 122 -19.28 23.83 -8.48
C THR A 122 -18.85 22.48 -7.91
N LEU A 123 -19.64 21.94 -6.99
CA LEU A 123 -19.46 20.59 -6.47
C LEU A 123 -19.35 19.52 -7.58
N ASP A 124 -20.11 19.68 -8.67
CA ASP A 124 -20.14 18.71 -9.76
C ASP A 124 -18.85 18.71 -10.60
N ASP A 125 -18.14 19.84 -10.65
CA ASP A 125 -16.90 19.96 -11.43
C ASP A 125 -15.73 19.14 -10.83
N TYR A 126 -15.86 18.70 -9.58
CA TYR A 126 -14.84 17.92 -8.85
C TYR A 126 -15.19 16.45 -8.70
N LYS A 127 -16.27 15.98 -9.33
CA LYS A 127 -16.70 14.58 -9.29
C LYS A 127 -16.01 13.75 -10.37
N GLY A 128 -15.84 12.47 -10.09
CA GLY A 128 -15.33 11.52 -11.07
C GLY A 128 -16.34 11.23 -12.19
N TRP A 129 -15.86 11.01 -13.41
CA TRP A 129 -16.73 10.84 -14.60
C TRP A 129 -17.66 9.62 -14.59
N HIS A 130 -17.25 8.49 -13.96
CA HIS A 130 -17.97 7.22 -14.06
C HIS A 130 -19.02 7.05 -12.96
N TYR A 131 -18.61 7.15 -11.68
CA TYR A 131 -19.51 6.98 -10.53
C TYR A 131 -20.10 8.31 -10.04
N ASN A 132 -19.52 9.45 -10.43
CA ASN A 132 -20.03 10.80 -10.12
C ASN A 132 -20.31 11.04 -8.62
N HIS A 133 -19.48 10.47 -7.76
CA HIS A 133 -19.51 10.73 -6.34
C HIS A 133 -18.63 11.94 -6.00
N PRO A 134 -19.04 12.82 -5.06
CA PRO A 134 -18.16 13.85 -4.54
C PRO A 134 -17.01 13.24 -3.72
N SER A 135 -15.80 13.72 -3.93
CA SER A 135 -14.61 13.12 -3.31
C SER A 135 -14.57 13.37 -1.81
N PRO A 136 -14.58 12.34 -0.95
CA PRO A 136 -14.44 12.52 0.48
C PRO A 136 -13.01 12.94 0.84
N TRP A 137 -12.87 13.80 1.84
CA TRP A 137 -11.58 14.21 2.38
C TRP A 137 -11.71 14.62 3.85
N ILE A 138 -10.59 14.66 4.55
CA ILE A 138 -10.52 14.98 5.98
C ILE A 138 -9.57 16.15 6.18
N LYS A 139 -10.02 17.20 6.86
CA LYS A 139 -9.17 18.24 7.42
C LYS A 139 -8.54 17.72 8.70
N ILE A 140 -7.22 17.85 8.82
CA ILE A 140 -6.45 17.50 10.02
C ILE A 140 -5.74 18.76 10.50
N THR A 141 -6.15 19.31 11.64
CA THR A 141 -5.49 20.49 12.24
C THR A 141 -5.93 20.64 13.69
N GLY A 142 -5.02 20.98 14.61
CA GLY A 142 -5.40 21.21 16.01
C GLY A 142 -6.39 22.37 16.13
N ASN A 143 -7.48 22.19 16.90
CA ASN A 143 -8.58 23.15 16.98
C ASN A 143 -9.22 23.41 15.60
N VAL A 144 -9.70 22.33 14.96
CA VAL A 144 -10.25 22.36 13.59
C VAL A 144 -11.51 23.23 13.45
N GLN A 145 -12.28 23.41 14.51
CA GLN A 145 -13.49 24.25 14.53
C GLN A 145 -13.20 25.76 14.71
N GLY A 146 -11.91 26.14 14.81
CA GLY A 146 -11.47 27.53 14.94
C GLY A 146 -10.96 28.08 13.61
N GLY A 147 -10.03 29.04 13.67
CA GLY A 147 -9.39 29.61 12.48
C GLY A 147 -10.35 30.35 11.55
N ASP A 148 -9.87 30.65 10.34
CA ASP A 148 -10.66 31.28 9.29
C ASP A 148 -11.45 30.22 8.51
N TYR A 149 -12.66 30.60 8.08
CA TYR A 149 -13.52 29.78 7.23
C TYR A 149 -13.19 30.00 5.74
N ASN A 150 -13.09 28.91 4.97
CA ASN A 150 -12.93 28.96 3.52
C ASN A 150 -14.23 28.55 2.80
N PRO A 151 -14.93 29.49 2.14
CA PRO A 151 -16.19 29.19 1.47
C PRO A 151 -16.05 28.31 0.23
N PHE A 152 -14.86 28.18 -0.36
CA PHE A 152 -14.64 27.35 -1.54
C PHE A 152 -14.54 25.86 -1.19
N ASN A 153 -13.87 25.57 -0.07
CA ASN A 153 -13.69 24.21 0.46
C ASN A 153 -14.81 23.80 1.42
N ASP A 154 -15.52 24.77 1.99
CA ASP A 154 -16.44 24.60 3.13
C ASP A 154 -15.76 24.18 4.43
N ASP A 155 -14.52 24.63 4.67
CA ASP A 155 -13.75 24.20 5.83
C ASP A 155 -13.39 25.32 6.82
N ASP A 156 -13.25 24.90 8.07
CA ASP A 156 -12.74 25.71 9.17
C ASP A 156 -11.27 25.31 9.46
N GLY A 157 -10.67 25.94 10.47
CA GLY A 157 -9.35 25.55 10.96
C GLY A 157 -8.21 25.99 10.05
N ASN A 158 -8.42 27.03 9.25
CA ASN A 158 -7.38 27.67 8.45
C ASN A 158 -6.63 28.70 9.31
N TYR A 159 -5.32 28.55 9.45
CA TYR A 159 -4.49 29.41 10.29
C TYR A 159 -3.29 29.93 9.49
N ALA A 160 -3.08 31.24 9.49
CA ALA A 160 -2.02 31.87 8.69
C ALA A 160 -0.59 31.45 9.09
N ASP A 161 -0.40 30.97 10.32
CA ASP A 161 0.88 30.49 10.85
C ASP A 161 1.12 29.00 10.60
N ARG A 162 0.17 28.28 9.97
CA ARG A 162 0.27 26.84 9.70
C ARG A 162 0.34 26.59 8.19
N PRO A 163 1.33 25.83 7.70
CA PRO A 163 1.37 25.47 6.30
C PRO A 163 0.29 24.43 5.97
N ASP A 164 -0.40 24.62 4.85
CA ASP A 164 -1.31 23.61 4.31
C ASP A 164 -0.54 22.55 3.52
N VAL A 165 -0.85 21.28 3.79
CA VAL A 165 -0.33 20.12 3.06
C VAL A 165 -1.51 19.30 2.57
N MET A 166 -1.52 18.97 1.28
CA MET A 166 -2.54 18.11 0.68
C MET A 166 -1.95 16.76 0.34
N LEU A 167 -2.53 15.70 0.91
CA LEU A 167 -2.32 14.32 0.49
C LEU A 167 -3.52 13.91 -0.35
N VAL A 168 -3.25 13.53 -1.60
CA VAL A 168 -4.28 13.13 -2.56
C VAL A 168 -3.95 11.76 -3.13
N GLY A 169 -4.98 10.95 -3.30
CA GLY A 169 -4.88 9.58 -3.77
C GLY A 169 -5.84 9.28 -4.90
N ASN A 170 -5.59 8.15 -5.58
CA ASN A 170 -6.47 7.49 -6.54
C ASN A 170 -6.89 8.37 -7.73
N HIS A 171 -6.01 9.27 -8.19
CA HIS A 171 -6.21 10.00 -9.45
C HIS A 171 -6.44 9.06 -10.63
N HIS A 172 -5.77 7.91 -10.62
CA HIS A 172 -6.12 6.77 -11.47
C HIS A 172 -6.77 5.69 -10.61
N ALA A 173 -8.01 5.33 -10.96
CA ALA A 173 -8.84 4.39 -10.22
C ALA A 173 -8.30 2.95 -10.10
N ARG A 174 -7.09 2.65 -10.58
CA ARG A 174 -6.40 1.35 -10.45
C ARG A 174 -5.21 1.39 -9.50
N GLU A 175 -4.83 2.57 -9.03
CA GLU A 175 -3.70 2.78 -8.12
C GLU A 175 -4.18 2.68 -6.68
N TRP A 176 -4.80 1.56 -6.30
CA TRP A 176 -5.59 1.46 -5.06
C TRP A 176 -4.80 1.76 -3.79
N MET A 177 -3.51 1.42 -3.75
CA MET A 177 -2.64 1.77 -2.63
C MET A 177 -2.56 3.28 -2.35
N SER A 178 -2.82 4.12 -3.34
CA SER A 178 -2.73 5.57 -3.20
C SER A 178 -3.87 6.19 -2.37
N TYR A 179 -4.97 5.48 -2.11
CA TYR A 179 -5.97 5.90 -1.11
C TYR A 179 -5.93 5.07 0.18
N GLU A 180 -5.48 3.81 0.10
CA GLU A 180 -5.28 2.97 1.29
C GLU A 180 -4.18 3.52 2.22
N VAL A 181 -3.06 3.99 1.66
CA VAL A 181 -1.97 4.57 2.45
C VAL A 181 -2.41 5.84 3.19
N PRO A 182 -3.12 6.81 2.56
CA PRO A 182 -3.75 7.91 3.29
C PRO A 182 -4.73 7.47 4.39
N MET A 183 -5.51 6.40 4.18
CA MET A 183 -6.38 5.86 5.24
C MET A 183 -5.57 5.30 6.41
N PHE A 184 -4.47 4.58 6.13
CA PHE A 184 -3.55 4.10 7.16
C PHE A 184 -2.92 5.25 7.95
N PHE A 185 -2.49 6.30 7.24
CA PHE A 185 -1.97 7.51 7.86
C PHE A 185 -3.03 8.18 8.75
N LEU A 186 -4.27 8.28 8.28
CA LEU A 186 -5.37 8.87 9.05
C LEU A 186 -5.65 8.08 10.34
N GLU A 187 -5.67 6.75 10.28
CA GLU A 187 -5.81 5.89 11.47
C GLU A 187 -4.66 6.09 12.47
N THR A 188 -3.43 6.20 11.94
CA THR A 188 -2.23 6.45 12.75
C THR A 188 -2.34 7.79 13.47
N VAL A 189 -2.68 8.87 12.75
CA VAL A 189 -2.86 10.20 13.36
C VAL A 189 -4.00 10.16 14.37
N ALA A 190 -5.15 9.59 14.03
CA ALA A 190 -6.30 9.48 14.92
C ALA A 190 -5.95 8.72 16.22
N HIS A 191 -5.18 7.65 16.10
CA HIS A 191 -4.77 6.86 17.25
C HIS A 191 -3.72 7.57 18.10
N TYR A 192 -2.70 8.19 17.51
CA TYR A 192 -1.51 8.67 18.23
C TYR A 192 -1.53 10.16 18.59
N TYR A 193 -2.43 10.96 18.01
CA TYR A 193 -2.49 12.40 18.29
C TYR A 193 -2.67 12.67 19.79
N GLY A 194 -1.78 13.47 20.36
CA GLY A 194 -1.77 13.81 21.80
C GLY A 194 -1.24 12.72 22.74
N LYS A 195 -0.81 11.55 22.23
CA LYS A 195 -0.18 10.50 23.04
C LYS A 195 1.34 10.67 23.09
N ALA A 196 1.96 10.10 24.13
CA ALA A 196 3.40 9.95 24.16
C ALA A 196 3.86 8.98 23.05
N GLY A 197 5.10 9.17 22.57
CA GLY A 197 5.74 8.20 21.68
C GLY A 197 5.75 6.82 22.32
N ILE A 198 5.45 5.80 21.52
CA ILE A 198 5.49 4.41 21.94
C ILE A 198 6.72 3.79 21.29
N ASP A 199 7.61 3.24 22.11
CA ASP A 199 8.71 2.37 21.69
C ASP A 199 8.09 1.08 21.10
N ASN A 200 8.04 1.01 19.77
CA ASN A 200 7.37 -0.06 19.03
C ASN A 200 8.33 -1.12 18.49
N ASP A 201 9.64 -0.87 18.55
CA ASP A 201 10.70 -1.83 18.23
C ASP A 201 11.45 -2.37 19.46
N GLY A 202 11.05 -1.93 20.67
CA GLY A 202 11.44 -2.50 21.96
C GLY A 202 12.87 -2.17 22.37
N ASP A 203 13.48 -1.16 21.77
CA ASP A 203 14.90 -0.82 22.00
C ASP A 203 15.11 0.12 23.20
N GLY A 204 14.02 0.61 23.80
CA GLY A 204 14.02 1.47 24.97
C GLY A 204 14.38 2.94 24.69
N LEU A 205 14.34 3.39 23.42
CA LEU A 205 14.61 4.78 23.01
C LEU A 205 13.35 5.59 22.67
#